data_AF-A0A3N2CTH4-F1
#
_entry.id   AF-A0A3N2CTH4-F1
#
_cell.length_a   1.000
_cell.length_b   1.000
_cell.length_c   1.000
_cell.angle_alpha   90.00
_cell.angle_beta   90.00
_cell.angle_gamma   90.00
#
_symmetry.space_group_name_H-M   'P 1'
#
loop_
_entity.id
_entity.type
_entity.pdbx_description
1 polymer ?
#
loop_
_entity_poly.entity_id
_entity_poly.type
_entity_poly.pdbx_seq_one_letter_code
_entity_poly.pdbx_strand_id
1 'polypeptide(L)'
;MSRSRLVDLAHDVQRLPYRWPAPPDAASTERAGAGTCAGKHALLAQRLASVGLVSGPLVVVGPLAPPIWPDLVGEADGLLEVHECLTVVTPWAGPVTVDVTWHPAAVAAGLPGLAPDWDGSSDTPTAVAPVGPGHAVDRTSLRGAKEKLRERLYSREERARRDRILREIAARALRL
;
A
#
# COMPACT_ATOMS: atom_id res chain seq x y z
N MET A 1 -9.88 23.75 -0.03
CA MET A 1 -8.98 22.59 0.21
C MET A 1 -8.11 22.43 -1.02
N SER A 2 -6.78 22.47 -0.88
CA SER A 2 -5.91 22.55 -2.06
C SER A 2 -5.40 21.18 -2.51
N ARG A 3 -5.53 20.95 -3.82
CA ARG A 3 -4.92 19.86 -4.58
C ARG A 3 -3.45 19.61 -4.21
N SER A 4 -2.68 20.69 -4.06
CA SER A 4 -1.28 20.64 -3.66
C SER A 4 -1.06 19.91 -2.34
N ARG A 5 -1.95 20.06 -1.34
CA ARG A 5 -1.79 19.38 -0.05
C ARG A 5 -1.91 17.87 -0.15
N LEU A 6 -2.78 17.35 -1.03
CA LEU A 6 -2.87 15.90 -1.28
C LEU A 6 -1.54 15.39 -1.86
N VAL A 7 -1.07 16.06 -2.91
CA VAL A 7 0.16 15.70 -3.63
C VAL A 7 1.36 15.71 -2.70
N ASP A 8 1.56 16.81 -1.96
CA ASP A 8 2.67 16.97 -1.02
C ASP A 8 2.66 15.87 0.05
N LEU A 9 1.51 15.66 0.72
CA LEU A 9 1.38 14.67 1.78
C LEU A 9 1.58 13.23 1.29
N ALA A 10 1.06 12.91 0.10
CA ALA A 10 1.20 11.58 -0.48
C ALA A 10 2.66 11.30 -0.86
N HIS A 11 3.35 12.24 -1.52
CA HIS A 11 4.78 12.11 -1.82
C HIS A 11 5.63 12.04 -0.55
N ASP A 12 5.33 12.83 0.47
CA ASP A 12 6.06 12.81 1.74
C ASP A 12 5.94 11.47 2.47
N VAL A 13 4.75 10.86 2.48
CA VAL A 13 4.59 9.52 3.05
C VAL A 13 5.20 8.45 2.15
N GLN A 14 5.13 8.61 0.82
CA GLN A 14 5.74 7.68 -0.12
C GLN A 14 7.25 7.57 0.09
N ARG A 15 7.95 8.67 0.39
CA ARG A 15 9.40 8.68 0.71
C ARG A 15 9.80 7.74 1.83
N LEU A 16 8.90 7.41 2.76
CA LEU A 16 9.21 6.46 3.83
C LEU A 16 9.44 5.06 3.24
N PRO A 17 10.51 4.34 3.58
CA PRO A 17 10.73 3.02 3.02
C PRO A 17 9.66 2.00 3.42
N TYR A 18 9.40 1.04 2.53
CA TYR A 18 8.57 -0.11 2.86
C TYR A 18 9.33 -1.06 3.79
N ARG A 19 8.65 -1.55 4.83
CA ARG A 19 9.21 -2.49 5.81
C ARG A 19 8.21 -3.58 6.14
N TRP A 20 8.66 -4.82 6.15
CA TRP A 20 7.90 -5.97 6.62
C TRP A 20 8.79 -6.94 7.40
N PRO A 21 8.36 -7.46 8.57
CA PRO A 21 7.14 -7.10 9.30
C PRO A 21 7.29 -5.76 10.04
N ALA A 22 6.18 -5.04 10.23
CA ALA A 22 6.07 -3.90 11.14
C ALA A 22 4.61 -3.68 11.58
N PRO A 23 4.35 -3.01 12.72
CA PRO A 23 2.99 -2.66 13.12
C PRO A 23 2.24 -1.86 12.05
N PRO A 24 0.96 -2.18 11.77
CA PRO A 24 0.19 -1.56 10.69
C PRO A 24 -0.51 -0.27 11.14
N ASP A 25 0.21 0.63 11.83
CA ASP A 25 -0.35 1.86 12.39
C ASP A 25 0.51 3.11 12.08
N ALA A 26 -0.15 4.27 12.08
CA ALA A 26 0.44 5.55 11.73
C ALA A 26 1.56 5.94 12.71
N ALA A 27 1.33 5.78 14.01
CA ALA A 27 2.27 6.20 15.04
C ALA A 27 3.58 5.39 14.98
N SER A 28 3.49 4.08 14.76
CA SER A 28 4.65 3.21 14.55
C SER A 28 5.41 3.54 13.28
N THR A 29 4.69 3.84 12.18
CA THR A 29 5.30 4.24 10.90
C THR A 29 6.05 5.57 11.04
N GLU A 30 5.45 6.55 11.71
CA GLU A 30 6.04 7.86 11.96
C GLU A 30 7.29 7.76 12.83
N ARG A 31 7.23 7.05 13.96
CA ARG A 31 8.39 6.84 14.84
C ARG A 31 9.54 6.12 14.13
N ALA A 32 9.23 5.13 13.28
CA ALA A 32 10.23 4.29 12.65
C ALA A 32 10.82 4.90 11.35
N GLY A 33 10.18 5.94 10.80
CA GLY A 33 10.52 6.49 9.49
C GLY A 33 10.34 5.49 8.33
N ALA A 34 9.59 4.42 8.54
CA ALA A 34 9.35 3.33 7.58
C ALA A 34 8.11 2.52 8.03
N GLY A 35 7.45 1.82 7.11
CA GLY A 35 6.24 1.07 7.47
C GLY A 35 5.78 0.04 6.45
N THR A 36 4.82 -0.78 6.84
CA THR A 36 4.06 -1.63 5.92
C THR A 36 3.13 -0.78 5.05
N CYS A 37 2.49 -1.37 4.04
CA CYS A 37 1.44 -0.67 3.29
C CYS A 37 0.35 -0.13 4.23
N ALA A 38 -0.14 -0.94 5.15
CA ALA A 38 -1.16 -0.51 6.11
C ALA A 38 -0.70 0.65 7.00
N GLY A 39 0.53 0.58 7.51
CA GLY A 39 1.10 1.64 8.35
C GLY A 39 1.26 2.97 7.60
N LYS A 40 1.79 2.93 6.37
CA LYS A 40 1.95 4.12 5.51
C LYS A 40 0.60 4.73 5.13
N HIS A 41 -0.39 3.93 4.74
CA HIS A 41 -1.73 4.44 4.42
C HIS A 41 -2.48 4.95 5.66
N ALA A 42 -2.25 4.38 6.84
CA ALA A 42 -2.77 4.95 8.08
C ALA A 42 -2.16 6.33 8.37
N LEU A 43 -0.85 6.49 8.18
CA LEU A 43 -0.17 7.78 8.35
C LEU A 43 -0.67 8.82 7.34
N LEU A 44 -0.81 8.44 6.06
CA LEU A 44 -1.36 9.32 5.05
C LEU A 44 -2.80 9.74 5.39
N ALA A 45 -3.66 8.80 5.78
CA ALA A 45 -5.04 9.10 6.17
C ALA A 45 -5.10 10.10 7.34
N GLN A 46 -4.25 9.93 8.36
CA GLN A 46 -4.16 10.85 9.50
C GLN A 46 -3.73 12.27 9.05
N ARG A 47 -2.75 12.37 8.16
CA ARG A 47 -2.26 13.65 7.63
C ARG A 47 -3.31 14.33 6.76
N LEU A 48 -4.01 13.57 5.91
CA LEU A 48 -5.11 14.07 5.08
C LEU A 48 -6.27 14.60 5.94
N ALA A 49 -6.64 13.89 7.01
CA ALA A 49 -7.66 14.35 7.95
C ALA A 49 -7.29 15.68 8.61
N SER A 50 -6.00 15.90 8.92
CA SER A 50 -5.53 17.16 9.53
C SER A 50 -5.69 18.39 8.61
N VAL A 51 -5.80 18.18 7.29
CA VAL A 51 -6.09 19.23 6.29
C VAL A 51 -7.54 19.17 5.78
N GLY A 52 -8.38 18.38 6.46
CA GLY A 52 -9.81 18.20 6.20
C GLY A 52 -10.17 17.35 4.97
N LEU A 53 -9.22 16.62 4.39
CA LEU A 53 -9.51 15.68 3.31
C LEU A 53 -10.03 14.36 3.89
N VAL A 54 -11.17 13.90 3.38
CA VAL A 54 -11.78 12.63 3.76
C VAL A 54 -11.09 11.50 2.98
N SER A 55 -10.68 10.45 3.68
CA SER A 55 -10.12 9.25 3.06
C SER A 55 -10.57 7.99 3.80
N GLY A 56 -10.62 6.88 3.08
CA GLY A 56 -11.02 5.57 3.58
C GLY A 56 -10.10 4.46 3.07
N PRO A 57 -9.87 3.38 3.84
CA PRO A 57 -9.17 2.21 3.33
C PRO A 57 -9.90 1.56 2.16
N LEU A 58 -9.13 1.19 1.14
CA LEU A 58 -9.55 0.32 0.07
C LEU A 58 -8.68 -0.94 0.11
N VAL A 59 -9.31 -2.10 0.25
CA VAL A 59 -8.63 -3.40 0.19
C VAL A 59 -8.71 -3.92 -1.23
N VAL A 60 -7.55 -4.29 -1.79
CA VAL A 60 -7.44 -4.93 -3.11
C VAL A 60 -6.66 -6.24 -2.97
N VAL A 61 -6.92 -7.19 -3.86
CA VAL A 61 -6.24 -8.48 -3.89
C VAL A 61 -5.58 -8.65 -5.25
N GLY A 62 -4.31 -9.06 -5.25
CA GLY A 62 -3.54 -9.25 -6.47
C GLY A 62 -2.37 -10.21 -6.26
N PRO A 63 -1.54 -10.49 -7.28
CA PRO A 63 -0.35 -11.33 -7.13
C PRO A 63 0.59 -10.82 -6.04
N LEU A 64 1.17 -11.73 -5.26
CA LEU A 64 2.03 -11.41 -4.11
C LEU A 64 3.35 -10.75 -4.52
N ALA A 65 3.99 -11.27 -5.55
CA ALA A 65 5.32 -10.83 -5.98
C ALA A 65 5.24 -9.94 -7.22
N PRO A 66 6.00 -8.84 -7.27
CA PRO A 66 6.02 -7.97 -8.43
C PRO A 66 6.80 -8.63 -9.59
N PRO A 67 6.41 -8.39 -10.86
CA PRO A 67 7.05 -9.01 -12.02
C PRO A 67 8.55 -8.72 -12.17
N ILE A 68 9.05 -7.65 -11.56
CA ILE A 68 10.48 -7.28 -11.59
C ILE A 68 11.40 -8.31 -10.89
N TRP A 69 10.84 -9.21 -10.07
CA TRP A 69 11.57 -10.27 -9.38
C TRP A 69 11.00 -11.65 -9.75
N PRO A 70 11.37 -12.18 -10.94
CA PRO A 70 10.77 -13.40 -11.47
C PRO A 70 11.01 -14.65 -10.60
N ASP A 71 12.11 -14.69 -9.85
CA ASP A 71 12.39 -15.74 -8.88
C ASP A 71 11.38 -15.75 -7.72
N LEU A 72 11.00 -14.57 -7.22
CA LEU A 72 9.97 -14.44 -6.18
C LEU A 72 8.57 -14.69 -6.73
N VAL A 73 8.32 -14.38 -8.01
CA VAL A 73 7.08 -14.78 -8.69
C VAL A 73 6.97 -16.31 -8.77
N GLY A 74 8.08 -16.98 -9.12
CA GLY A 74 8.16 -18.44 -9.11
C GLY A 74 7.95 -19.04 -7.72
N GLU A 75 8.57 -18.47 -6.68
CA GLU A 75 8.37 -18.93 -5.29
C GLU A 75 6.95 -18.66 -4.78
N ALA A 76 6.35 -17.54 -5.19
CA ALA A 76 4.98 -17.19 -4.82
C ALA A 76 3.98 -18.20 -5.38
N ASP A 77 4.22 -18.77 -6.56
CA ASP A 77 3.45 -19.90 -7.10
C ASP A 77 1.93 -19.64 -7.01
N GLY A 78 1.52 -18.52 -7.62
CA GLY A 78 0.12 -18.10 -7.65
C GLY A 78 -0.44 -17.49 -6.35
N LEU A 79 0.35 -17.38 -5.28
CA LEU A 79 -0.10 -16.71 -4.06
C LEU A 79 -0.51 -15.26 -4.33
N LEU A 80 -1.66 -14.92 -3.78
CA LEU A 80 -2.18 -13.56 -3.78
C LEU A 80 -1.69 -12.80 -2.56
N GLU A 81 -1.82 -11.48 -2.56
CA GLU A 81 -1.64 -10.60 -1.40
C GLU A 81 -2.90 -9.78 -1.17
N VAL A 82 -3.26 -9.64 0.12
CA VAL A 82 -4.33 -8.74 0.56
C VAL A 82 -3.73 -7.38 0.87
N HIS A 83 -3.77 -6.51 -0.13
CA HIS A 83 -3.16 -5.20 -0.11
C HIS A 83 -4.14 -4.11 0.35
N GLU A 84 -3.59 -3.01 0.88
CA GLU A 84 -4.36 -1.84 1.28
C GLU A 84 -3.81 -0.61 0.57
N CYS A 85 -4.72 0.20 0.03
CA CYS A 85 -4.50 1.57 -0.44
C CYS A 85 -5.59 2.49 0.14
N LEU A 86 -5.63 3.75 -0.25
CA LEU A 86 -6.67 4.70 0.17
C LEU A 86 -7.57 5.10 -0.99
N THR A 87 -8.86 5.26 -0.72
CA THR A 87 -9.72 6.15 -1.50
C THR A 87 -9.72 7.51 -0.82
N VAL A 88 -9.40 8.58 -1.55
CA VAL A 88 -9.42 9.97 -1.08
C VAL A 88 -10.53 10.72 -1.81
N VAL A 89 -11.46 11.32 -1.07
CA VAL A 89 -12.54 12.11 -1.66
C VAL A 89 -12.00 13.50 -1.98
N THR A 90 -11.87 13.81 -3.27
CA THR A 90 -11.41 15.11 -3.73
C THR A 90 -12.56 15.94 -4.31
N PRO A 91 -12.64 17.25 -4.02
CA PRO A 91 -13.66 18.10 -4.62
C PRO A 91 -13.39 18.45 -6.10
N TRP A 92 -12.18 18.19 -6.62
CA TRP A 92 -11.80 18.56 -7.99
C TRP A 92 -11.86 17.38 -8.99
N ALA A 93 -11.63 16.15 -8.54
CA ALA A 93 -11.60 14.97 -9.40
C ALA A 93 -12.55 13.85 -8.92
N GLY A 94 -13.31 14.08 -7.84
CA GLY A 94 -14.07 13.03 -7.18
C GLY A 94 -13.17 12.11 -6.35
N PRO A 95 -13.63 10.89 -6.02
CA PRO A 95 -12.81 9.91 -5.33
C PRO A 95 -11.64 9.45 -6.20
N VAL A 96 -10.43 9.46 -5.64
CA VAL A 96 -9.23 8.92 -6.28
C VAL A 96 -8.57 7.86 -5.39
N THR A 97 -7.99 6.83 -5.98
CA THR A 97 -7.21 5.80 -5.31
C THR A 97 -5.77 6.27 -5.17
N VAL A 98 -5.23 6.20 -3.94
CA VAL A 98 -3.85 6.62 -3.62
C VAL A 98 -3.13 5.48 -2.91
N ASP A 99 -2.02 5.04 -3.50
CA ASP A 99 -1.14 4.01 -2.99
C ASP A 99 0.29 4.52 -2.84
N VAL A 100 0.75 4.60 -1.60
CA VAL A 100 2.07 5.13 -1.24
C VAL A 100 3.03 4.03 -0.78
N THR A 101 2.81 2.77 -1.15
CA THR A 101 3.57 1.63 -0.62
C THR A 101 5.06 1.72 -0.91
N TRP A 102 5.43 1.89 -2.18
CA TRP A 102 6.81 1.87 -2.64
C TRP A 102 7.44 3.27 -2.58
N HIS A 103 8.65 3.36 -2.04
CA HIS A 103 9.40 4.61 -1.98
C HIS A 103 9.98 4.98 -3.35
N PRO A 104 10.39 6.24 -3.58
CA PRO A 104 10.71 6.72 -4.94
C PRO A 104 11.75 5.91 -5.70
N ALA A 105 12.81 5.42 -5.04
CA ALA A 105 13.83 4.60 -5.70
C ALA A 105 13.26 3.25 -6.19
N ALA A 106 12.48 2.57 -5.34
CA ALA A 106 11.72 1.38 -5.72
C ALA A 106 10.76 1.63 -6.91
N VAL A 107 10.09 2.80 -6.94
CA VAL A 107 9.21 3.16 -8.07
C VAL A 107 10.02 3.40 -9.35
N ALA A 108 11.15 4.10 -9.26
CA ALA A 108 12.05 4.33 -10.39
C ALA A 108 12.61 3.02 -10.98
N ALA A 109 12.74 1.98 -10.15
CA ALA A 109 13.13 0.63 -10.56
C ALA A 109 11.99 -0.21 -11.16
N GLY A 110 10.77 0.34 -11.28
CA GLY A 110 9.63 -0.31 -11.93
C GLY A 110 8.57 -0.87 -10.99
N LEU A 111 8.64 -0.60 -9.68
CA LEU A 111 7.52 -0.90 -8.77
C LEU A 111 6.40 0.15 -8.92
N PRO A 112 5.13 -0.22 -8.67
CA PRO A 112 4.01 0.74 -8.75
C PRO A 112 4.13 1.89 -7.75
N GLY A 113 3.56 3.05 -8.04
CA GLY A 113 3.49 4.16 -7.08
C GLY A 113 3.14 5.47 -7.76
N LEU A 114 3.27 6.59 -7.04
CA LEU A 114 3.01 7.89 -7.64
C LEU A 114 4.09 8.23 -8.65
N ALA A 115 3.66 8.68 -9.82
CA ALA A 115 4.54 9.32 -10.79
C ALA A 115 5.05 10.67 -10.24
N PRO A 116 6.26 11.13 -10.63
CA PRO A 116 6.80 12.42 -10.17
C PRO A 116 5.94 13.64 -10.53
N ASP A 117 5.11 13.53 -11.57
CA ASP A 117 4.20 14.55 -12.08
C ASP A 117 2.74 14.30 -11.68
N TRP A 118 2.48 13.36 -10.78
CA TRP A 118 1.13 13.07 -10.31
C TRP A 118 0.52 14.31 -9.64
N ASP A 119 -0.60 14.76 -10.19
CA ASP A 119 -1.22 16.03 -9.81
C ASP A 119 -2.42 15.85 -8.87
N GLY A 120 -2.72 14.62 -8.43
CA GLY A 120 -3.85 14.34 -7.55
C GLY A 120 -5.22 14.31 -8.23
N SER A 121 -5.31 14.26 -9.56
CA SER A 121 -6.59 14.14 -10.29
C SER A 121 -6.91 12.75 -10.82
N SER A 122 -6.00 11.80 -10.70
CA SER A 122 -6.15 10.43 -11.18
C SER A 122 -5.77 9.42 -10.12
N ASP A 123 -6.27 8.19 -10.29
CA ASP A 123 -5.84 7.04 -9.49
C ASP A 123 -4.35 6.78 -9.67
N THR A 124 -3.69 6.41 -8.58
CA THR A 124 -2.31 5.92 -8.62
C THR A 124 -2.28 4.40 -8.83
N PRO A 125 -1.28 3.84 -9.52
CA PRO A 125 -1.04 2.40 -9.57
C PRO A 125 -0.92 1.79 -8.16
N THR A 126 -1.61 0.67 -7.92
CA THR A 126 -1.53 -0.05 -6.63
C THR A 126 -0.33 -0.99 -6.57
N ALA A 127 0.20 -1.25 -5.37
CA ALA A 127 1.39 -2.09 -5.16
C ALA A 127 1.24 -3.53 -5.66
N VAL A 128 -0.01 -4.01 -5.77
CA VAL A 128 -0.39 -5.27 -6.40
C VAL A 128 -1.29 -4.99 -7.59
N ALA A 129 -1.24 -5.82 -8.63
CA ALA A 129 -2.19 -5.74 -9.75
C ALA A 129 -3.54 -6.38 -9.34
N PRO A 130 -4.63 -5.62 -9.16
CA PRO A 130 -5.86 -6.19 -8.63
C PRO A 130 -6.50 -7.21 -9.58
N VAL A 131 -6.92 -8.36 -9.05
CA VAL A 131 -7.64 -9.41 -9.82
C VAL A 131 -9.17 -9.23 -9.80
N GLY A 132 -9.65 -8.13 -9.24
CA GLY A 132 -11.07 -7.82 -9.09
C GLY A 132 -11.30 -6.42 -8.50
N PRO A 133 -12.56 -6.04 -8.26
CA PRO A 133 -12.87 -4.75 -7.66
C PRO A 133 -12.32 -4.65 -6.23
N GLY A 134 -11.91 -3.45 -5.83
CA GLY A 134 -11.55 -3.16 -4.46
C GLY A 134 -12.77 -3.13 -3.54
N HIS A 135 -12.54 -3.37 -2.25
CA HIS A 135 -13.58 -3.31 -1.22
C HIS A 135 -13.26 -2.20 -0.22
N ALA A 136 -14.18 -1.25 -0.08
CA ALA A 136 -14.10 -0.25 0.97
C ALA A 136 -14.29 -0.93 2.33
N VAL A 137 -13.42 -0.62 3.29
CA VAL A 137 -13.47 -1.20 4.62
C VAL A 137 -13.32 -0.10 5.66
N ASP A 138 -14.12 -0.12 6.71
CA ASP A 138 -13.95 0.82 7.81
C ASP A 138 -12.59 0.63 8.49
N ARG A 139 -11.88 1.73 8.76
CA ARG A 139 -10.53 1.73 9.34
C ARG A 139 -10.45 0.93 10.64
N THR A 140 -11.47 0.99 11.50
CA THR A 140 -11.51 0.27 12.79
C THR A 140 -11.64 -1.25 12.60
N SER A 141 -12.24 -1.69 11.50
CA SER A 141 -12.46 -3.09 11.15
C SER A 141 -11.40 -3.68 10.21
N LEU A 142 -10.55 -2.83 9.63
CA LEU A 142 -9.62 -3.16 8.55
C LEU A 142 -8.72 -4.35 8.86
N ARG A 143 -8.12 -4.39 10.06
CA ARG A 143 -7.25 -5.50 10.46
C ARG A 143 -8.00 -6.83 10.43
N GLY A 144 -9.15 -6.89 11.08
CA GLY A 144 -9.98 -8.09 11.12
C GLY A 144 -10.50 -8.50 9.75
N ALA A 145 -10.86 -7.53 8.90
CA ALA A 145 -11.26 -7.82 7.51
C ALA A 145 -10.12 -8.43 6.69
N LYS A 146 -8.90 -7.87 6.78
CA LYS A 146 -7.72 -8.44 6.09
C LYS A 146 -7.35 -9.81 6.64
N GLU A 147 -7.40 -10.01 7.96
CA GLU A 147 -7.13 -11.32 8.57
C GLU A 147 -8.13 -12.38 8.11
N LYS A 148 -9.44 -12.08 8.11
CA LYS A 148 -10.48 -12.98 7.58
C LYS A 148 -10.30 -13.32 6.10
N LEU A 149 -9.87 -12.36 5.27
CA LEU A 149 -9.56 -12.63 3.86
C LEU A 149 -8.35 -13.56 3.74
N ARG A 150 -7.28 -13.31 4.50
CA ARG A 150 -6.07 -14.15 4.49
C ARG A 150 -6.35 -15.56 4.98
N GLU A 151 -7.23 -15.74 5.96
CA GLU A 151 -7.67 -17.06 6.43
C GLU A 151 -8.41 -17.85 5.35
N ARG A 152 -9.10 -17.17 4.42
CA ARG A 152 -9.75 -17.81 3.26
C ARG A 152 -8.78 -18.10 2.13
N LEU A 153 -7.72 -17.30 1.99
CA LEU A 153 -6.77 -17.38 0.88
C LEU A 153 -5.61 -18.35 1.12
N TYR A 154 -5.25 -18.61 2.38
CA TYR A 154 -4.04 -19.37 2.69
C TYR A 154 -4.29 -20.49 3.70
N SER A 155 -3.70 -21.63 3.42
CA SER A 155 -3.29 -22.60 4.43
C SER A 155 -2.19 -22.03 5.33
N ARG A 156 -1.85 -22.77 6.40
CA ARG A 156 -0.78 -22.39 7.32
C ARG A 156 0.60 -22.35 6.62
N GLU A 157 0.86 -23.27 5.71
CA GLU A 157 2.12 -23.36 4.97
C GLU A 157 2.25 -22.21 3.97
N GLU A 158 1.19 -21.92 3.24
CA GLU A 158 1.12 -20.78 2.31
C GLU A 158 1.31 -19.45 3.02
N ARG A 159 0.74 -19.29 4.22
CA ARG A 159 0.95 -18.10 5.05
C ARG A 159 2.42 -17.93 5.44
N ALA A 160 3.10 -19.00 5.82
CA ALA A 160 4.53 -18.97 6.14
C ALA A 160 5.37 -18.65 4.90
N ARG A 161 5.03 -19.21 3.73
CA ARG A 161 5.67 -18.91 2.43
C ARG A 161 5.48 -17.42 2.07
N ARG A 162 4.25 -16.93 2.13
CA ARG A 162 3.91 -15.51 1.91
C ARG A 162 4.71 -14.57 2.82
N ASP A 163 4.81 -14.90 4.10
CA ASP A 163 5.55 -14.06 5.06
C ASP A 163 7.06 -14.04 4.79
N ARG A 164 7.65 -15.13 4.28
CA ARG A 164 9.05 -15.14 3.82
C ARG A 164 9.24 -14.28 2.58
N ILE A 165 8.39 -14.47 1.56
CA ILE A 165 8.45 -13.72 0.31
C ILE A 165 8.33 -12.22 0.57
N LEU A 166 7.45 -11.78 1.47
CA LEU A 166 7.34 -10.35 1.79
C LEU A 166 8.54 -9.77 2.53
N ARG A 167 9.23 -10.57 3.36
CA ARG A 167 10.49 -10.12 3.96
C ARG A 167 11.54 -9.90 2.88
N GLU A 168 11.61 -10.80 1.91
CA GLU A 168 12.55 -10.70 0.80
C GLU A 168 12.21 -9.53 -0.13
N ILE A 169 10.93 -9.36 -0.49
CA ILE A 169 10.42 -8.18 -1.21
C ILE A 169 10.81 -6.89 -0.48
N ALA A 170 10.60 -6.80 0.83
CA ALA A 170 10.97 -5.62 1.60
C ALA A 170 12.49 -5.40 1.59
N ALA A 171 13.28 -6.46 1.76
CA ALA A 171 14.73 -6.38 1.74
C ALA A 171 15.29 -5.95 0.39
N ARG A 172 14.72 -6.43 -0.73
CA ARG A 172 15.12 -6.03 -2.08
C ARG A 172 14.72 -4.60 -2.39
N ALA A 173 13.49 -4.22 -2.03
CA ALA A 173 13.02 -2.85 -2.24
C ALA A 173 13.96 -1.83 -1.56
N LEU A 174 14.44 -2.11 -0.35
CA LEU A 174 15.35 -1.23 0.39
C LEU A 174 16.75 -1.07 -0.23
N ARG A 175 17.13 -1.92 -1.18
CA ARG A 175 18.44 -1.88 -1.86
C ARG A 175 18.38 -1.19 -3.23
N LEU A 176 17.19 -0.77 -3.66
CA LEU A 176 16.97 0.03 -4.86
C LEU A 176 17.19 1.51 -4.54
#